data_AF-A0A8J6ZWN2-F1
#
_entry.id   AF-A0A8J6ZWN2-F1
#
_cell.length_a   1.000
_cell.length_b   1.000
_cell.length_c   1.000
_cell.angle_alpha   90.00
_cell.angle_beta   90.00
_cell.angle_gamma   90.00
#
_symmetry.space_group_name_H-M   'P 1'
#
loop_
_entity.id
_entity.type
_entity.pdbx_description
1 polymer ?
#
loop_
_entity_poly.entity_id
_entity_poly.type
_entity_poly.pdbx_seq_one_letter_code
_entity_poly.pdbx_strand_id
1 'polypeptide(L)'
;ITALVELIRDSNSKYTRERAAEILVKIASNNVTAITALVELIRDSKSVKTRREAANKLQNLLTQSENMATVVTSLKDYLSDEACKVIWHCTQTMTYPAFYKAWHQGDSQC
;
A
#
# COMPACT_ATOMS: atom_id res chain seq x y z
N ILE A 1 6.42 -15.82 5.61
CA ILE A 1 6.10 -14.39 5.35
C ILE A 1 7.30 -13.68 4.72
N THR A 2 8.49 -13.69 5.34
CA THR A 2 9.72 -13.06 4.81
C THR A 2 10.05 -13.42 3.36
N ALA A 3 10.08 -14.71 3.01
CA ALA A 3 10.38 -15.14 1.65
C ALA A 3 9.41 -14.59 0.59
N LEU A 4 8.14 -14.32 0.95
CA LEU A 4 7.18 -13.71 0.03
C LEU A 4 7.45 -12.22 -0.16
N VAL A 5 7.92 -11.51 0.88
CA VAL A 5 8.33 -10.11 0.79
C VAL A 5 9.55 -9.97 -0.11
N GLU A 6 10.54 -10.83 0.06
CA GLU A 6 11.74 -10.88 -0.80
C GLU A 6 11.34 -11.14 -2.26
N LEU A 7 10.41 -12.07 -2.52
CA LEU A 7 9.89 -12.30 -3.86
C LEU A 7 9.17 -11.07 -4.45
N ILE A 8 8.53 -10.23 -3.64
CA ILE A 8 7.85 -9.01 -4.12
C ILE A 8 8.86 -7.93 -4.47
N ARG A 9 9.98 -7.84 -3.72
CA ARG A 9 11.02 -6.83 -3.92
C ARG A 9 12.01 -7.20 -5.01
N ASP A 10 12.52 -8.42 -5.00
CA ASP A 10 13.73 -8.79 -5.75
C ASP A 10 13.42 -9.57 -7.04
N SER A 11 12.20 -10.08 -7.21
CA SER A 11 11.84 -10.84 -8.41
C SER A 11 11.71 -9.93 -9.64
N ASN A 12 12.42 -10.27 -10.71
CA ASN A 12 12.22 -9.65 -12.03
C ASN A 12 10.90 -10.09 -12.71
N SER A 13 10.32 -11.21 -12.27
CA SER A 13 9.05 -11.71 -12.81
C SER A 13 7.88 -10.99 -12.16
N LYS A 14 7.13 -10.22 -12.98
CA LYS A 14 5.88 -9.58 -12.59
C LYS A 14 4.88 -10.59 -12.01
N TYR A 15 4.71 -11.74 -12.67
CA TYR A 15 3.78 -12.78 -12.23
C TYR A 15 4.16 -13.30 -10.84
N THR A 16 5.46 -13.49 -10.59
CA THR A 16 5.96 -13.95 -9.28
C THR A 16 5.71 -12.90 -8.20
N ARG A 17 5.96 -11.62 -8.48
CA ARG A 17 5.68 -10.52 -7.54
C ARG A 17 4.19 -10.43 -7.21
N GLU A 18 3.33 -10.51 -8.22
CA GLU A 18 1.87 -10.52 -8.06
C GLU A 18 1.43 -11.69 -7.18
N ARG A 19 1.86 -12.91 -7.52
CA ARG A 19 1.44 -14.11 -6.82
C ARG A 19 1.93 -14.13 -5.38
N ALA A 20 3.16 -13.65 -5.13
CA ALA A 20 3.68 -13.53 -3.78
C ALA A 20 2.86 -12.55 -2.93
N ALA A 21 2.48 -11.39 -3.48
CA ALA A 21 1.61 -10.44 -2.79
C ALA A 21 0.20 -11.00 -2.55
N GLU A 22 -0.38 -11.72 -3.52
CA GLU A 22 -1.67 -12.38 -3.34
C GLU A 22 -1.65 -13.41 -2.21
N ILE A 23 -0.62 -14.23 -2.15
CA ILE A 23 -0.45 -15.22 -1.08
C ILE A 23 -0.28 -14.49 0.25
N LEU A 24 0.53 -13.45 0.29
CA LEU A 24 0.83 -12.72 1.51
C LEU A 24 -0.41 -12.01 2.09
N VAL A 25 -1.27 -11.44 1.24
CA VAL A 25 -2.59 -10.92 1.66
C VAL A 25 -3.49 -12.01 2.22
N LYS A 26 -3.48 -13.21 1.63
CA LYS A 26 -4.30 -14.34 2.10
C LYS A 26 -3.88 -14.87 3.47
N ILE A 27 -2.56 -14.96 3.71
CA ILE A 27 -2.03 -15.59 4.93
C ILE A 27 -1.75 -14.59 6.06
N ALA A 28 -1.67 -13.29 5.74
CA ALA A 28 -1.26 -12.25 6.67
C ALA A 28 -2.02 -10.94 6.43
N SER A 29 -3.33 -11.02 6.14
CA SER A 29 -4.20 -9.87 5.83
C SER A 29 -4.13 -8.75 6.87
N ASN A 30 -3.97 -9.08 8.16
CA ASN A 30 -3.90 -8.10 9.25
C ASN A 30 -2.45 -7.72 9.63
N ASN A 31 -1.46 -8.09 8.84
CA ASN A 31 -0.06 -7.79 9.13
C ASN A 31 0.41 -6.56 8.34
N VAL A 32 1.12 -5.65 9.01
CA VAL A 32 1.81 -4.49 8.41
C VAL A 32 2.63 -4.90 7.18
N THR A 33 3.23 -6.09 7.21
CA THR A 33 3.99 -6.66 6.09
C THR A 33 3.17 -6.73 4.80
N ALA A 34 1.88 -7.07 4.88
CA ALA A 34 1.00 -7.12 3.71
C ALA A 34 0.68 -5.75 3.15
N ILE A 35 0.52 -4.78 4.04
CA ILE A 35 0.31 -3.39 3.67
C ILE A 35 1.54 -2.84 2.95
N THR A 36 2.73 -3.03 3.52
CA THR A 36 3.99 -2.59 2.90
C THR A 36 4.19 -3.18 1.52
N ALA A 37 3.98 -4.49 1.37
CA ALA A 37 4.13 -5.17 0.09
C ALA A 37 3.14 -4.68 -0.98
N LEU A 38 1.90 -4.38 -0.60
CA LEU A 38 0.90 -3.81 -1.52
C LEU A 38 1.26 -2.37 -1.93
N VAL A 39 1.76 -1.56 -0.99
CA VAL A 39 2.25 -0.21 -1.28
C VAL A 39 3.41 -0.24 -2.27
N GLU A 40 4.39 -1.14 -2.07
CA GLU A 40 5.50 -1.33 -3.01
C GLU A 40 5.01 -1.74 -4.41
N LEU A 41 4.01 -2.62 -4.50
CA LEU A 41 3.41 -2.99 -5.78
C LEU A 41 2.72 -1.81 -6.49
N ILE A 42 2.02 -0.95 -5.73
CA ILE A 42 1.40 0.26 -6.28
C ILE A 42 2.48 1.21 -6.82
N ARG A 43 3.61 1.33 -6.11
CA ARG A 43 4.70 2.25 -6.49
C ARG A 43 5.52 1.76 -7.67
N ASP A 44 5.95 0.49 -7.63
CA ASP A 44 7.05 0.01 -8.47
C ASP A 44 6.59 -0.92 -9.61
N SER A 45 5.31 -1.32 -9.64
CA SER A 45 4.82 -2.16 -10.72
C SER A 45 4.62 -1.38 -12.02
N LYS A 46 5.22 -1.88 -13.11
CA LYS A 46 5.03 -1.37 -14.47
C LYS A 46 3.64 -1.67 -15.04
N SER A 47 2.89 -2.56 -14.40
CA SER A 47 1.60 -3.02 -14.89
C SER A 47 0.45 -2.34 -14.16
N VAL A 48 -0.33 -1.57 -14.91
CA VAL A 48 -1.53 -0.88 -14.44
C VAL A 48 -2.49 -1.86 -13.75
N LYS A 49 -2.72 -3.04 -14.34
CA LYS A 49 -3.58 -4.08 -13.76
C LYS A 49 -3.12 -4.47 -12.35
N THR A 50 -1.82 -4.65 -12.18
CA THR A 50 -1.21 -5.04 -10.89
C THR A 50 -1.38 -3.95 -9.85
N ARG A 51 -1.08 -2.70 -10.22
CA ARG A 51 -1.25 -1.56 -9.32
C ARG A 51 -2.70 -1.43 -8.89
N ARG A 52 -3.65 -1.61 -9.82
CA ARG A 52 -5.08 -1.53 -9.54
C ARG A 52 -5.54 -2.64 -8.60
N GLU A 53 -5.11 -3.87 -8.83
CA GLU A 53 -5.40 -4.99 -7.94
C GLU A 53 -4.79 -4.78 -6.55
N ALA A 54 -3.55 -4.28 -6.47
CA ALA A 54 -2.91 -3.96 -5.21
C ALA A 54 -3.65 -2.86 -4.44
N ALA A 55 -4.03 -1.77 -5.12
CA ALA A 55 -4.82 -0.68 -4.54
C ALA A 55 -6.20 -1.15 -4.04
N ASN A 56 -6.89 -2.01 -4.79
CA ASN A 56 -8.18 -2.57 -4.35
C ASN A 56 -8.02 -3.45 -3.11
N LYS A 57 -7.01 -4.33 -3.07
CA LYS A 57 -6.72 -5.16 -1.90
C LYS A 57 -6.36 -4.28 -0.69
N LEU A 58 -5.55 -3.25 -0.90
CA LEU A 58 -5.12 -2.35 0.15
C LEU A 58 -6.29 -1.60 0.77
N GLN A 59 -7.22 -1.07 -0.03
CA GLN A 59 -8.46 -0.45 0.47
C GLN A 59 -9.26 -1.40 1.37
N ASN A 60 -9.44 -2.66 0.95
CA ASN A 60 -10.17 -3.66 1.74
C ASN A 60 -9.48 -3.95 3.09
N LEU A 61 -8.15 -4.02 3.12
CA LEU A 61 -7.40 -4.23 4.35
C LEU A 61 -7.45 -3.01 5.28
N LEU A 62 -7.36 -1.81 4.71
CA LEU A 62 -7.40 -0.57 5.48
C LEU A 62 -8.74 -0.36 6.18
N THR A 63 -9.86 -0.77 5.58
CA THR A 63 -11.17 -0.74 6.25
C THR A 63 -11.20 -1.53 7.57
N GLN A 64 -10.28 -2.47 7.76
CA GLN A 64 -10.18 -3.33 8.95
C GLN A 64 -8.94 -3.04 9.81
N SER A 65 -8.14 -2.01 9.48
CA SER A 65 -6.81 -1.80 10.07
C SER A 65 -6.51 -0.32 10.36
N GLU A 66 -5.78 -0.05 11.43
CA GLU A 66 -5.36 1.30 11.84
C GLU A 66 -4.14 1.84 11.06
N ASN A 67 -3.64 1.09 10.08
CA ASN A 67 -2.42 1.40 9.32
C ASN A 67 -2.60 2.43 8.20
N MET A 68 -3.74 3.12 8.12
CA MET A 68 -4.03 4.07 7.05
C MET A 68 -3.06 5.26 7.04
N ALA A 69 -2.63 5.75 8.21
CA ALA A 69 -1.65 6.84 8.29
C ALA A 69 -0.30 6.45 7.65
N THR A 70 0.17 5.22 7.89
CA THR A 70 1.38 4.66 7.27
C THR A 70 1.24 4.55 5.76
N VAL A 71 0.06 4.21 5.25
CA VAL A 71 -0.18 4.15 3.81
C VAL A 71 -0.16 5.55 3.18
N VAL A 72 -0.82 6.53 3.79
CA VAL A 72 -0.83 7.92 3.31
C VAL A 72 0.59 8.47 3.25
N THR A 73 1.36 8.34 4.32
CA THR A 73 2.77 8.76 4.36
C THR A 73 3.62 8.09 3.30
N SER A 74 3.39 6.81 3.01
CA SER A 74 4.18 6.06 2.02
C SER A 74 3.81 6.35 0.56
N LEU A 75 2.56 6.75 0.31
CA LEU A 75 2.04 7.01 -1.04
C LEU A 75 2.00 8.50 -1.41
N LYS A 76 2.16 9.43 -0.46
CA LYS A 76 2.04 10.89 -0.71
C LYS A 76 2.99 11.40 -1.80
N ASP A 77 4.18 10.79 -1.91
CA ASP A 77 5.19 11.16 -2.91
C ASP A 77 5.00 10.45 -4.26
N TYR A 78 4.00 9.56 -4.39
CA TYR A 78 3.72 8.79 -5.59
C TYR A 78 2.22 8.83 -5.94
N LEU A 79 1.80 9.91 -6.61
CA LEU A 79 0.39 10.19 -6.90
C LEU A 79 -0.10 9.60 -8.23
N SER A 80 0.04 8.27 -8.40
CA SER A 80 -0.63 7.56 -9.50
C SER A 80 -2.15 7.50 -9.30
N ASP A 81 -2.92 7.23 -10.35
CA ASP A 81 -4.38 7.02 -10.26
C ASP A 81 -4.75 5.99 -9.18
N GLU A 82 -3.94 4.94 -9.03
CA GLU A 82 -4.14 3.91 -8.03
C GLU A 82 -3.83 4.41 -6.62
N ALA A 83 -2.74 5.16 -6.43
CA ALA A 83 -2.37 5.74 -5.15
C ALA A 83 -3.37 6.80 -4.70
N CYS A 84 -3.81 7.68 -5.60
CA CYS A 84 -4.83 8.70 -5.33
C CYS A 84 -6.15 8.08 -4.87
N LYS A 85 -6.56 6.94 -5.45
CA LYS A 85 -7.75 6.21 -4.99
C LYS A 85 -7.60 5.68 -3.57
N VAL A 86 -6.44 5.12 -3.23
CA VAL A 86 -6.16 4.64 -1.87
C VAL A 86 -6.12 5.81 -0.88
N ILE A 87 -5.45 6.90 -1.22
CA ILE A 87 -5.38 8.12 -0.41
C ILE A 87 -6.78 8.69 -0.20
N TRP A 88 -7.60 8.76 -1.25
CA TRP A 88 -8.99 9.20 -1.16
C TRP A 88 -9.80 8.33 -0.20
N HIS A 89 -9.71 7.00 -0.31
CA HIS A 89 -10.34 6.09 0.64
C HIS A 89 -9.91 6.34 2.09
N CYS A 90 -8.62 6.63 2.31
CA CYS A 90 -8.10 7.01 3.62
C CYS A 90 -8.78 8.27 4.14
N THR A 91 -8.91 9.33 3.33
CA THR A 91 -9.59 10.58 3.74
C THR A 91 -11.04 10.39 4.16
N GLN A 92 -11.73 9.42 3.56
CA GLN A 92 -13.13 9.11 3.89
C GLN A 92 -13.27 8.28 5.16
N THR A 93 -12.22 7.54 5.54
CA THR A 93 -12.30 6.55 6.62
C THR A 93 -11.67 7.04 7.93
N MET A 94 -10.56 7.79 7.87
CA MET A 94 -9.93 8.36 9.05
C MET A 94 -10.44 9.77 9.36
N THR A 95 -10.19 10.26 10.57
CA THR A 95 -10.50 11.66 10.92
C THR A 95 -9.57 12.62 10.19
N TYR A 96 -10.08 13.80 9.84
CA TYR A 96 -9.28 14.83 9.17
C TYR A 96 -7.96 15.18 9.90
N PRO A 97 -7.93 15.35 11.24
CA PRO A 97 -6.66 15.61 11.94
C PRO A 97 -5.64 14.47 11.79
N ALA A 98 -6.08 13.21 11.79
CA ALA A 98 -5.20 12.07 11.59
C ALA A 98 -4.63 12.05 10.16
N PHE A 99 -5.47 12.34 9.16
CA PHE A 99 -5.04 12.45 7.77
C PHE A 99 -4.04 13.59 7.58
N TYR A 100 -4.38 14.78 8.07
CA TYR A 100 -3.54 15.96 7.95
C TYR A 100 -2.16 15.73 8.56
N LYS A 101 -2.11 15.13 9.76
CA LYS A 101 -0.85 14.75 10.41
C LYS A 101 -0.06 13.76 9.56
N ALA A 102 -0.70 12.72 9.03
CA ALA A 102 -0.03 11.73 8.18
C ALA A 102 0.50 12.34 6.87
N TRP A 103 -0.28 13.22 6.23
CA TRP A 103 0.11 13.89 4.99
C TRP A 103 1.36 14.75 5.17
N HIS A 104 1.43 15.51 6.27
CA HIS A 104 2.55 16.42 6.57
C HIS A 104 3.68 15.80 7.39
N GLN A 105 3.57 14.52 7.74
CA GLN A 105 4.63 13.83 8.46
C GLN A 105 5.89 13.78 7.57
N GLY A 106 7.00 14.29 8.09
CA GLY A 106 8.28 14.40 7.36
C GLY A 106 8.54 15.78 6.73
N ASP A 107 7.55 16.68 6.68
CA ASP A 107 7.74 18.05 6.15
C ASP A 107 8.31 19.01 7.23
N SER A 108 8.63 18.50 8.43
CA SER A 108 9.06 19.27 9.61
C SER A 108 10.57 19.50 9.70
N GLN A 109 11.30 19.50 8.58
CA GLN A 109 12.71 19.92 8.55
C GLN A 109 12.90 21.03 7.50
N CYS A 110 12.45 22.23 7.85
CA CYS A 110 12.99 23.51 7.38
C CYS A 110 12.80 24.51 8.53
#